data_AF-A0AA85G6N9-F1
#
_entry.id   AF-A0AA85G6N9-F1
#
_cell.length_a   1.000
_cell.length_b   1.000
_cell.length_c   1.000
_cell.angle_alpha   90.00
_cell.angle_beta   90.00
_cell.angle_gamma   90.00
#
_symmetry.space_group_name_H-M   'P 1'
#
loop_
_entity.id
_entity.type
_entity.pdbx_description
1 polymer ?
#
loop_
_entity_poly.entity_id
_entity_poly.type
_entity_poly.pdbx_seq_one_letter_code
_entity_poly.pdbx_strand_id
1 'polypeptide(L)'
;MLPRESNSKETDAGLLSILTYPGFSVTDDELIESTRSAIIRKLLGRYGCRRFLRDGFRTVREDVNRLYYEPWELRMFDGIECEWPMFFAWLVIDASFREDFDDADRYMQMLQEVVIPEAFSKI
;
A
#
# COMPACT_ATOMS: atom_id res chain seq x y z
N MET A 1 10.93 -9.63 -2.14
CA MET A 1 11.47 -8.26 -2.32
C MET A 1 11.74 -8.02 -3.79
N LEU A 2 11.47 -6.82 -4.30
CA LEU A 2 11.77 -6.43 -5.68
C LEU A 2 13.28 -6.18 -5.86
N PRO A 3 13.81 -6.22 -7.09
CA PRO A 3 15.25 -6.11 -7.34
C PRO A 3 15.83 -4.78 -6.84
N ARG A 4 16.81 -4.88 -5.92
CA ARG A 4 17.54 -3.76 -5.30
C ARG A 4 18.29 -2.86 -6.29
N GLU A 5 18.55 -3.33 -7.51
CA GLU A 5 19.21 -2.55 -8.57
C GLU A 5 18.33 -1.42 -9.14
N SER A 6 17.02 -1.42 -8.83
CA SER A 6 16.16 -0.27 -9.08
C SER A 6 16.06 0.57 -7.81
N ASN A 7 16.75 1.72 -7.80
CA ASN A 7 16.70 2.73 -6.72
C ASN A 7 15.27 3.26 -6.42
N SER A 8 14.23 2.77 -7.10
CA SER A 8 12.83 3.17 -6.94
C SER A 8 11.93 2.08 -6.35
N LYS A 9 12.32 0.80 -6.30
CA LYS A 9 11.37 -0.28 -5.92
C LYS A 9 11.98 -1.28 -4.93
N GLU A 10 12.29 -0.81 -3.74
CA GLU A 10 12.82 -1.68 -2.68
C GLU A 10 11.73 -2.54 -2.01
N THR A 11 10.48 -2.07 -2.00
CA THR A 11 9.32 -2.77 -1.43
C THR A 11 8.02 -2.39 -2.17
N ASP A 12 6.99 -3.22 -2.04
CA ASP A 12 5.68 -3.07 -2.68
C ASP A 12 4.57 -3.51 -1.72
N ALA A 13 3.48 -2.75 -1.60
CA ALA A 13 2.37 -3.03 -0.68
C ALA A 13 1.55 -4.25 -1.12
N GLY A 14 1.56 -4.59 -2.41
CA GLY A 14 0.95 -5.79 -2.96
C GLY A 14 1.56 -7.08 -2.42
N LEU A 15 2.76 -7.03 -1.82
CA LEU A 15 3.33 -8.17 -1.11
C LEU A 15 2.44 -8.64 0.06
N LEU A 16 1.58 -7.78 0.62
CA LEU A 16 0.60 -8.19 1.63
C LEU A 16 -0.27 -9.36 1.14
N SER A 17 -0.68 -9.36 -0.14
CA SER A 17 -1.51 -10.43 -0.69
C SER A 17 -0.79 -11.77 -0.83
N ILE A 18 0.55 -11.76 -0.77
CA ILE A 18 1.40 -12.96 -0.80
C ILE A 18 1.65 -13.47 0.62
N LEU A 19 1.89 -12.55 1.58
CA LEU A 19 2.14 -12.89 2.98
C LEU A 19 0.87 -13.42 3.67
N THR A 20 -0.29 -12.83 3.38
CA THR A 20 -1.58 -13.17 3.97
C THR A 20 -2.59 -13.56 2.89
N TYR A 21 -3.87 -13.26 3.07
CA TYR A 21 -4.93 -13.50 2.11
C TYR A 21 -4.72 -12.72 0.79
N PRO A 22 -4.88 -13.37 -0.37
CA PRO A 22 -5.27 -14.78 -0.55
C PRO A 22 -4.09 -15.77 -0.62
N GLY A 23 -2.84 -15.30 -0.65
CA GLY A 23 -1.68 -16.10 -1.01
C GLY A 23 -1.15 -17.07 0.04
N PHE A 24 -0.95 -16.62 1.29
CA PHE A 24 -0.31 -17.38 2.38
C PHE A 24 0.91 -18.19 1.93
N SER A 25 1.71 -17.63 1.03
CA SER A 25 2.69 -18.39 0.25
C SER A 25 4.09 -18.42 0.89
N VAL A 26 4.25 -17.75 2.03
CA VAL A 26 5.52 -17.66 2.77
C VAL A 26 5.31 -18.33 4.13
N THR A 27 6.29 -19.12 4.57
CA THR A 27 6.23 -19.89 5.83
C THR A 27 7.30 -19.47 6.84
N ASP A 28 8.21 -18.57 6.45
CA ASP A 28 9.27 -18.06 7.32
C ASP A 28 8.76 -16.81 8.05
N ASP A 29 8.55 -16.95 9.37
CA ASP A 29 7.98 -15.90 10.22
C ASP A 29 8.87 -14.64 10.26
N GLU A 30 10.20 -14.78 10.30
CA GLU A 30 11.11 -13.63 10.31
C GLU A 30 11.02 -12.86 8.98
N LEU A 31 10.89 -13.58 7.87
CA LEU A 31 10.71 -12.97 6.55
C LEU A 31 9.34 -12.26 6.43
N ILE A 32 8.29 -12.87 6.97
CA ILE A 32 6.94 -12.28 7.00
C ILE A 32 6.95 -10.98 7.80
N GLU A 33 7.45 -11.02 9.04
CA GLU A 33 7.47 -9.86 9.93
C GLU A 33 8.35 -8.73 9.41
N SER A 34 9.55 -9.06 8.90
CA SER A 34 10.45 -8.05 8.34
C SER A 34 9.87 -7.39 7.08
N THR A 35 9.19 -8.17 6.22
CA THR A 35 8.55 -7.65 5.01
C THR A 35 7.36 -6.77 5.35
N ARG A 36 6.48 -7.21 6.25
CA ARG A 36 5.33 -6.40 6.73
C ARG A 36 5.80 -5.10 7.37
N SER A 37 6.78 -5.17 8.25
CA SER A 37 7.37 -4.00 8.90
C SER A 37 7.96 -3.03 7.88
N ALA A 38 8.61 -3.53 6.82
CA ALA A 38 9.13 -2.70 5.74
C ALA A 38 8.01 -2.02 4.94
N ILE A 39 6.91 -2.72 4.64
CA ILE A 39 5.72 -2.15 3.99
C ILE A 39 5.12 -1.05 4.85
N ILE A 40 4.82 -1.33 6.12
CA ILE A 40 4.21 -0.36 7.04
C ILE A 40 5.09 0.88 7.17
N ARG A 41 6.38 0.69 7.46
CA ARG A 41 7.31 1.81 7.70
C ARG A 41 7.50 2.70 6.47
N LYS A 42 7.49 2.13 5.26
CA LYS A 42 7.84 2.87 4.03
C LYS A 42 6.63 3.35 3.25
N LEU A 43 5.53 2.61 3.27
CA LEU A 43 4.41 2.80 2.35
C LEU A 43 3.12 3.24 3.03
N LEU A 44 2.93 2.96 4.33
CA LEU A 44 1.75 3.42 5.06
C LEU A 44 1.72 4.94 5.10
N GLY A 45 0.58 5.50 4.74
CA GLY A 45 0.28 6.93 4.74
C GLY A 45 -1.02 7.22 5.48
N ARG A 46 -1.51 8.45 5.33
CA ARG A 46 -2.71 8.91 6.04
C ARG A 46 -4.00 8.37 5.42
N TYR A 47 -4.02 8.24 4.10
CA TYR A 47 -5.19 7.86 3.31
C TYR A 47 -5.13 6.43 2.77
N GLY A 48 -4.03 5.71 3.00
CA GLY A 48 -3.83 4.35 2.54
C GLY A 48 -2.35 3.99 2.52
N CYS A 49 -2.00 2.94 1.81
CA CYS A 49 -0.60 2.70 1.45
C CYS A 49 -0.30 3.21 0.05
N ARG A 50 0.90 3.75 -0.15
CA ARG A 50 1.50 3.85 -1.49
C ARG A 50 1.73 2.44 -2.04
N ARG A 51 1.62 2.25 -3.36
CA ARG A 51 1.86 0.93 -3.97
C ARG A 51 3.33 0.54 -3.85
N PHE A 52 4.22 1.44 -4.26
CA PHE A 52 5.66 1.40 -4.05
C PHE A 52 6.20 2.85 -4.11
N LEU A 53 7.45 3.07 -3.71
CA LEU A 53 8.04 4.42 -3.72
C LEU A 53 8.24 4.92 -5.17
N ARG A 54 8.11 6.23 -5.39
CA ARG A 54 8.26 6.87 -6.72
C ARG A 54 7.28 6.35 -7.76
N ASP A 55 6.10 5.97 -7.31
CA ASP A 55 5.00 5.59 -8.16
C ASP A 55 4.30 6.84 -8.72
N GLY A 56 4.36 7.01 -10.04
CA GLY A 56 3.78 8.15 -10.74
C GLY A 56 2.30 8.02 -11.08
N PHE A 57 1.72 6.84 -10.87
CA PHE A 57 0.37 6.56 -11.36
C PHE A 57 -0.68 7.41 -10.66
N ARG A 58 -1.50 8.09 -11.47
CA ARG A 58 -2.54 9.02 -11.05
C ARG A 58 -2.04 10.20 -10.20
N THR A 59 -0.74 10.47 -10.21
CA THR A 59 -0.18 11.67 -9.57
C THR A 59 -0.42 12.91 -10.42
N VAL A 60 -0.37 14.10 -9.80
CA VAL A 60 -0.58 15.39 -10.49
C VAL A 60 0.43 15.64 -11.63
N ARG A 61 1.60 14.99 -11.58
CA ARG A 61 2.66 15.14 -12.58
C ARG A 61 2.66 14.04 -13.65
N GLU A 62 1.70 13.13 -13.62
CA GLU A 62 1.57 12.05 -14.60
C GLU A 62 1.14 12.59 -15.98
N ASP A 63 1.88 12.23 -17.04
CA ASP A 63 1.38 12.35 -18.41
C ASP A 63 0.59 11.09 -18.80
N VAL A 64 -0.74 11.19 -18.76
CA VAL A 64 -1.67 10.10 -19.03
C VAL A 64 -1.65 9.58 -20.47
N ASN A 65 -1.01 10.29 -21.41
CA ASN A 65 -0.92 9.87 -22.81
C ASN A 65 0.28 8.95 -23.07
N ARG A 66 1.18 8.79 -22.09
CA ARG A 66 2.40 7.99 -22.23
C ARG A 66 2.26 6.66 -21.50
N LEU A 67 2.72 5.58 -22.14
CA LEU A 67 2.65 4.24 -21.58
C LEU A 67 3.72 3.98 -20.49
N TYR A 68 4.87 4.64 -20.59
CA TYR A 68 6.00 4.44 -19.68
C TYR A 68 6.57 5.77 -19.20
N TYR A 69 7.03 5.79 -17.95
CA TYR A 69 7.78 6.91 -17.38
C TYR A 69 9.26 6.80 -17.77
N GLU A 70 9.85 7.96 -18.00
CA GLU A 70 11.28 8.10 -18.18
C GLU A 70 12.00 7.98 -16.83
N PRO A 71 13.26 7.49 -16.81
CA PRO A 71 14.01 7.34 -15.57
C PRO A 71 14.12 8.61 -14.74
N TRP A 72 14.14 9.79 -15.37
CA TRP A 72 14.20 11.07 -14.65
C TRP A 72 12.87 11.49 -14.03
N GLU A 73 11.73 11.05 -14.58
CA GLU A 73 10.39 11.35 -14.07
C GLU A 73 10.15 10.66 -12.72
N LEU A 74 10.73 9.48 -12.51
CA LEU A 74 10.59 8.72 -11.26
C LEU A 74 11.01 9.55 -10.03
N ARG A 75 12.04 10.39 -10.14
CA ARG A 75 12.47 11.26 -9.03
C ARG A 75 11.48 12.38 -8.73
N MET A 76 10.63 12.75 -9.70
CA MET A 76 9.62 13.80 -9.52
C MET A 76 8.38 13.30 -8.77
N PHE A 77 8.18 11.98 -8.69
CA PHE A 77 7.06 11.37 -7.96
C PHE A 77 7.35 11.16 -6.47
N ASP A 78 8.61 11.28 -6.06
CA ASP A 78 9.02 11.11 -4.66
C ASP A 78 8.28 12.11 -3.75
N GLY A 79 7.45 11.58 -2.85
CA GLY A 79 6.66 12.37 -1.91
C GLY A 79 5.30 12.89 -2.43
N ILE A 80 4.93 12.58 -3.67
CA ILE A 80 3.60 12.92 -4.24
C ILE A 80 2.82 11.69 -4.71
N GLU A 81 3.28 10.49 -4.34
CA GLU A 81 2.64 9.25 -4.75
C GLU A 81 1.23 9.14 -4.18
N CYS A 82 0.31 8.55 -4.95
CA CYS A 82 -1.03 8.29 -4.47
C CYS A 82 -1.03 7.23 -3.36
N GLU A 83 -1.85 7.48 -2.34
CA GLU A 83 -2.15 6.53 -1.27
C GLU A 83 -3.48 5.83 -1.58
N TRP A 84 -3.53 4.51 -1.37
CA TRP A 84 -4.67 3.68 -1.76
C TRP A 84 -5.35 3.09 -0.52
N PRO A 85 -6.58 3.52 -0.19
CA PRO A 85 -7.35 3.03 0.97
C PRO A 85 -7.51 1.52 1.03
N MET A 86 -7.54 0.85 -0.13
CA MET A 86 -7.66 -0.60 -0.23
C MET A 86 -6.61 -1.36 0.60
N PHE A 87 -5.41 -0.80 0.75
CA PHE A 87 -4.39 -1.45 1.58
C PHE A 87 -4.70 -1.41 3.08
N PHE A 88 -5.52 -0.48 3.58
CA PHE A 88 -6.03 -0.57 4.94
C PHE A 88 -6.90 -1.81 5.12
N ALA A 89 -7.78 -2.10 4.16
CA ALA A 89 -8.59 -3.32 4.21
C ALA A 89 -7.72 -4.59 4.21
N TRP A 90 -6.65 -4.63 3.41
CA TRP A 90 -5.69 -5.74 3.47
C TRP A 90 -4.97 -5.83 4.81
N LEU A 91 -4.60 -4.71 5.43
CA LEU A 91 -3.96 -4.70 6.74
C LEU A 91 -4.91 -5.14 7.86
N VAL A 92 -6.20 -4.81 7.77
CA VAL A 92 -7.24 -5.36 8.66
C VAL A 92 -7.31 -6.88 8.52
N ILE A 93 -7.32 -7.40 7.28
CA ILE A 93 -7.37 -8.83 7.01
C ILE A 93 -6.10 -9.53 7.53
N ASP A 94 -4.91 -8.96 7.25
CA ASP A 94 -3.63 -9.48 7.76
C ASP A 94 -3.62 -9.57 9.28
N ALA A 95 -4.01 -8.48 9.97
CA ALA A 95 -4.08 -8.45 11.43
C ALA A 95 -5.08 -9.46 12.00
N SER A 96 -6.23 -9.63 11.33
CA SER A 96 -7.25 -10.62 11.72
C SER A 96 -6.71 -12.05 11.64
N PHE A 97 -5.97 -12.40 10.57
CA PHE A 97 -5.35 -13.73 10.45
C PHE A 97 -4.20 -13.96 11.44
N ARG A 98 -3.59 -12.89 11.96
CA ARG A 98 -2.60 -12.96 13.04
C ARG A 98 -3.22 -12.96 14.45
N GLU A 99 -4.55 -12.87 14.55
CA GLU A 99 -5.28 -12.70 15.82
C GLU A 99 -4.85 -11.44 16.60
N ASP A 100 -4.35 -10.42 15.88
CA ASP A 100 -3.93 -9.12 16.44
C ASP A 100 -5.06 -8.11 16.26
N PHE A 101 -6.03 -8.17 17.18
CA PHE A 101 -7.25 -7.37 17.09
C PHE A 101 -7.02 -5.89 17.36
N ASP A 102 -5.98 -5.52 18.11
CA ASP A 102 -5.61 -4.12 18.34
C ASP A 102 -5.17 -3.46 17.02
N ASP A 103 -4.35 -4.15 16.21
CA ASP A 103 -3.97 -3.67 14.89
C ASP A 103 -5.14 -3.69 13.91
N ALA A 104 -5.98 -4.73 13.96
CA ALA A 104 -7.17 -4.83 13.10
C ALA A 104 -8.11 -3.64 13.33
N ASP A 105 -8.39 -3.30 14.59
CA ASP A 105 -9.22 -2.15 14.96
C ASP A 105 -8.57 -0.83 14.55
N ARG A 106 -7.26 -0.68 14.75
CA ARG A 106 -6.52 0.50 14.31
C ARG A 106 -6.64 0.72 12.80
N TYR A 107 -6.42 -0.31 11.99
CA TYR A 107 -6.53 -0.19 10.54
C TYR A 107 -7.97 -0.02 10.07
N MET A 108 -8.94 -0.60 10.79
CA MET A 108 -10.36 -0.40 10.52
C MET A 108 -10.77 1.06 10.76
N GLN A 109 -10.30 1.68 11.84
CA GLN A 109 -10.53 3.10 12.11
C GLN A 109 -9.95 3.98 11.00
N MET A 110 -8.70 3.74 10.59
CA MET A 110 -8.07 4.44 9.46
C MET A 110 -8.87 4.29 8.16
N LEU A 111 -9.41 3.10 7.90
CA LEU A 111 -10.28 2.85 6.75
C LEU A 111 -11.59 3.63 6.84
N GLN A 112 -12.24 3.63 8.00
CA GLN A 112 -13.49 4.36 8.22
C GLN A 112 -13.33 5.88 8.04
N GLU A 113 -12.18 6.44 8.39
CA GLU A 113 -11.89 7.87 8.19
C GLU A 113 -11.83 8.29 6.71
N VAL A 114 -11.54 7.36 5.79
CA VAL A 114 -11.38 7.64 4.36
C VAL A 114 -12.54 7.16 3.50
N VAL A 115 -13.48 6.41 4.09
CA VAL A 115 -14.73 6.03 3.43
C VAL A 115 -15.59 7.27 3.26
N ILE A 116 -16.01 7.52 2.03
CA ILE A 116 -17.01 8.55 1.74
C ILE A 116 -18.38 7.88 1.89
N PRO A 117 -19.20 8.27 2.88
CA PRO A 117 -20.56 7.75 2.97
C PRO A 117 -21.34 8.12 1.72
N GLU A 118 -22.13 7.19 1.18
CA GLU A 118 -23.12 7.55 0.17
C GLU A 118 -24.04 8.62 0.77
N ALA A 119 -23.98 9.83 0.20
CA ALA A 119 -25.01 10.81 0.46
C ALA A 119 -26.31 10.21 -0.09
N PHE A 120 -27.21 9.79 0.80
CA PHE A 120 -28.58 9.50 0.40
C PHE A 120 -29.11 10.76 -0.29
N SER A 121 -29.14 10.71 -1.62
CA SER A 121 -29.84 11.69 -2.43
C SER A 121 -31.30 11.58 -2.01
N LYS A 122 -31.76 12.50 -1.16
CA LYS A 122 -33.17 12.61 -0.81
C LYS A 122 -33.91 12.89 -2.11
N ILE A 123 -34.62 11.88 -2.61
CA ILE A 123 -35.64 12.00 -3.64
C ILE A 123 -36.79 12.85 -3.08
#